data_AF-A0A183NGT0-F1
#
_entry.id   AF-A0A183NGT0-F1
#
_cell.length_a   1.000
_cell.length_b   1.000
_cell.length_c   1.000
_cell.angle_alpha   90.00
_cell.angle_beta   90.00
_cell.angle_gamma   90.00
#
_symmetry.space_group_name_H-M   'P 1'
#
loop_
_entity.id
_entity.type
_entity.pdbx_description
1 polymer ?
#
loop_
_entity_poly.entity_id
_entity_poly.type
_entity_poly.pdbx_seq_one_letter_code
_entity_poly.pdbx_strand_id
1 'polypeptide(L)'
;MSISLAESDPEIMALCREEKERQKLGLELIASENFTSKAVLQALSSSFHNKYSEGQVGARYYGGTEIVDKMEALCKKRALALFGLDESEWGVNVQPYSGSPANFAIYTGLVGLHGRIMGLDLPDGGHLTHGYQAASGRKVGVFRCL
;
A
#
# COMPACT_ATOMS: atom_id res chain seq x y z
N MET A 1 -28.82 2.48 -3.62
CA MET A 1 -27.88 3.17 -2.72
C MET A 1 -27.41 4.43 -3.43
N SER A 2 -28.13 5.54 -3.29
CA SER A 2 -27.85 6.77 -4.06
C SER A 2 -27.81 8.03 -3.19
N ILE A 3 -27.82 7.88 -1.86
CA ILE A 3 -27.69 9.02 -0.94
C ILE A 3 -26.23 9.44 -0.83
N SER A 4 -26.01 10.73 -0.67
CA SER A 4 -24.66 11.28 -0.48
C SER A 4 -24.14 11.00 0.93
N LEU A 5 -22.82 11.09 1.14
CA LEU A 5 -22.24 11.00 2.50
C LEU A 5 -22.82 12.08 3.42
N ALA A 6 -23.08 13.28 2.93
CA ALA A 6 -23.65 14.38 3.72
C ALA A 6 -25.06 14.07 4.25
N GLU A 7 -25.84 13.27 3.51
CA GLU A 7 -27.17 12.84 3.92
C GLU A 7 -27.12 11.57 4.78
N SER A 8 -26.24 10.63 4.43
CA SER A 8 -26.10 9.35 5.13
C SER A 8 -25.44 9.50 6.49
N ASP A 9 -24.42 10.36 6.59
CA ASP A 9 -23.57 10.55 7.75
C ASP A 9 -23.02 12.00 7.77
N PRO A 10 -23.83 12.98 8.22
CA PRO A 10 -23.43 14.38 8.25
C PRO A 10 -22.27 14.65 9.21
N GLU A 11 -22.09 13.83 10.25
CA GLU A 11 -20.99 13.98 11.22
C GLU A 11 -19.65 13.65 10.57
N ILE A 12 -19.55 12.52 9.85
CA ILE A 12 -18.35 12.18 9.09
C ILE A 12 -18.09 13.21 7.99
N MET A 13 -19.13 13.69 7.31
CA MET A 13 -18.95 14.73 6.29
C MET A 13 -18.40 16.04 6.89
N ALA A 14 -18.78 16.40 8.13
CA ALA A 14 -18.24 17.56 8.83
C ALA A 14 -16.73 17.38 9.10
N LEU A 15 -16.33 16.23 9.66
CA LEU A 15 -14.91 15.91 9.89
C LEU A 15 -14.07 15.94 8.60
N CYS A 16 -14.61 15.42 7.49
CA CYS A 16 -13.94 15.49 6.19
C CYS A 16 -13.72 16.95 5.72
N ARG A 17 -14.63 17.87 6.04
CA ARG A 17 -14.48 19.30 5.72
C ARG A 17 -13.43 19.96 6.60
N GLU A 18 -13.45 19.66 7.89
CA GLU A 18 -12.47 20.17 8.85
C GLU A 18 -11.04 19.75 8.46
N GLU A 19 -10.82 18.47 8.14
CA GLU A 19 -9.49 17.99 7.71
C GLU A 19 -9.05 18.64 6.39
N LYS A 20 -9.97 18.85 5.45
CA LYS A 20 -9.66 19.55 4.20
C LYS A 20 -9.22 21.00 4.43
N GLU A 21 -9.88 21.72 5.34
CA GLU A 21 -9.47 23.08 5.67
C GLU A 21 -8.14 23.11 6.43
N ARG A 22 -7.90 22.14 7.34
CA ARG A 22 -6.59 21.97 8.00
C ARG A 22 -5.46 21.82 6.98
N GLN A 23 -5.62 20.93 5.99
CA GLN A 23 -4.63 20.71 4.93
C GLN A 23 -4.40 21.93 4.04
N LYS A 24 -5.45 22.72 3.78
CA LYS A 24 -5.34 23.94 2.96
C LYS A 24 -4.61 25.07 3.65
N LEU A 25 -4.80 25.20 4.96
CA LEU A 25 -4.28 26.31 5.77
C LEU A 25 -2.93 25.98 6.41
N GLY A 26 -2.57 24.70 6.48
CA GLY A 26 -1.31 24.21 7.02
C GLY A 26 -0.16 24.23 6.01
N LEU A 27 1.05 24.47 6.51
CA LEU A 27 2.28 24.16 5.79
C LEU A 27 2.72 22.74 6.15
N GLU A 28 2.46 21.78 5.27
CA GLU A 28 2.82 20.39 5.49
C GLU A 28 4.31 20.16 5.20
N LEU A 29 5.08 19.93 6.26
CA LEU A 29 6.53 19.71 6.21
C LEU A 29 6.94 18.27 6.57
N ILE A 30 5.98 17.38 6.71
CA ILE A 30 6.24 15.96 6.97
C ILE A 30 6.69 15.32 5.65
N ALA A 31 7.95 14.89 5.59
CA ALA A 31 8.60 14.42 4.36
C ALA A 31 7.89 13.22 3.66
N SER A 32 7.14 12.43 4.42
CA SER A 32 6.40 11.26 3.90
C SER A 32 4.97 11.57 3.45
N GLU A 33 4.46 12.77 3.72
CA GLU A 33 3.11 13.17 3.32
C GLU A 33 3.11 13.81 1.94
N ASN A 34 1.98 13.67 1.22
CA ASN A 34 1.80 14.26 -0.10
C ASN A 34 0.32 14.36 -0.44
N PHE A 35 -0.01 15.24 -1.40
CA PHE A 35 -1.36 15.38 -1.93
C PHE A 35 -1.50 14.60 -3.24
N THR A 36 -2.38 13.58 -3.22
CA THR A 36 -2.67 12.81 -4.43
C THR A 36 -3.55 13.58 -5.42
N SER A 37 -3.50 13.18 -6.69
CA SER A 37 -4.34 13.80 -7.72
C SER A 37 -5.81 13.39 -7.58
N LYS A 38 -6.72 14.28 -8.02
CA LYS A 38 -8.16 13.97 -8.09
C LYS A 38 -8.45 12.71 -8.93
N ALA A 39 -7.68 12.47 -9.99
CA ALA A 39 -7.83 11.30 -10.85
C ALA A 39 -7.59 9.98 -10.09
N VAL A 40 -6.62 9.95 -9.17
CA VAL A 40 -6.37 8.78 -8.31
C VAL A 40 -7.54 8.55 -7.36
N LEU A 41 -8.06 9.60 -6.73
CA LEU A 41 -9.23 9.50 -5.83
C LEU A 41 -10.48 8.99 -6.56
N GLN A 42 -10.70 9.42 -7.80
CA GLN A 42 -11.82 8.94 -8.63
C GLN A 42 -11.72 7.44 -8.92
N ALA A 43 -10.51 6.91 -9.14
CA ALA A 43 -10.30 5.49 -9.33
C ALA A 43 -10.55 4.69 -8.04
N LEU A 44 -10.11 5.20 -6.89
CA LEU A 44 -10.34 4.56 -5.58
C LEU A 44 -11.83 4.45 -5.24
N SER A 45 -12.63 5.45 -5.57
CA SER A 45 -14.08 5.47 -5.31
C SER A 45 -14.93 4.84 -6.43
N SER A 46 -14.31 4.10 -7.36
CA SER A 46 -15.02 3.45 -8.47
C SER A 46 -15.49 2.05 -8.09
N SER A 47 -16.28 1.41 -8.96
CA SER A 47 -16.84 0.08 -8.70
C SER A 47 -15.82 -1.05 -8.49
N PHE A 48 -14.51 -0.81 -8.67
CA PHE A 48 -13.47 -1.80 -8.43
C PHE A 48 -13.43 -2.30 -6.98
N HIS A 49 -13.86 -1.48 -6.00
CA HIS A 49 -13.95 -1.92 -4.61
C HIS A 49 -15.01 -3.02 -4.36
N ASN A 50 -15.90 -3.28 -5.33
CA ASN A 50 -16.91 -4.34 -5.22
C ASN A 50 -16.40 -5.71 -5.68
N LYS A 51 -15.25 -5.77 -6.37
CA LYS A 51 -14.81 -7.01 -7.01
C LYS A 51 -13.79 -7.75 -6.16
N TYR A 52 -14.12 -9.00 -5.84
CA TYR A 52 -13.20 -9.96 -5.26
C TYR A 52 -12.47 -10.73 -6.37
N SER A 53 -11.12 -10.72 -6.36
CA SER A 53 -10.30 -11.26 -7.45
C SER A 53 -9.01 -11.93 -6.95
N GLU A 54 -9.15 -12.85 -6.00
CA GLU A 54 -8.01 -13.64 -5.51
C GLU A 54 -7.27 -14.37 -6.63
N GLY A 55 -5.95 -14.45 -6.47
CA GLY A 55 -5.03 -15.03 -7.46
C GLY A 55 -4.27 -13.96 -8.24
N GLN A 56 -3.75 -14.35 -9.40
CA GLN A 56 -3.01 -13.48 -10.32
C GLN A 56 -3.75 -13.38 -11.66
N VAL A 57 -3.37 -12.42 -12.50
CA VAL A 57 -3.86 -12.31 -13.88
C VAL A 57 -3.70 -13.67 -14.59
N GLY A 58 -4.80 -14.18 -15.18
CA GLY A 58 -4.82 -15.50 -15.84
C GLY A 58 -4.89 -16.72 -14.90
N ALA A 59 -4.78 -16.53 -13.59
CA ALA A 59 -4.83 -17.57 -12.57
C ALA A 59 -5.70 -17.10 -11.38
N ARG A 60 -6.97 -16.83 -11.66
CA ARG A 60 -7.96 -16.38 -10.66
C ARG A 60 -8.75 -17.55 -10.11
N TYR A 61 -9.13 -17.47 -8.84
CA TYR A 61 -9.99 -18.46 -8.19
C TYR A 61 -11.48 -18.27 -8.53
N TYR A 62 -11.87 -17.06 -8.96
CA TYR A 62 -13.26 -16.69 -9.23
C TYR A 62 -13.41 -16.12 -10.65
N GLY A 63 -14.61 -16.28 -11.22
CA GLY A 63 -14.95 -15.74 -12.54
C GLY A 63 -15.30 -14.24 -12.53
N GLY A 64 -15.48 -13.65 -13.72
CA GLY A 64 -15.86 -12.25 -13.90
C GLY A 64 -14.75 -11.25 -13.56
N THR A 65 -13.50 -11.62 -13.83
CA THR A 65 -12.27 -10.87 -13.50
C THR A 65 -11.66 -10.18 -14.72
N GLU A 66 -12.29 -10.24 -15.89
CA GLU A 66 -11.74 -9.81 -17.19
C GLU A 66 -11.33 -8.33 -17.18
N ILE A 67 -12.08 -7.49 -16.46
CA ILE A 67 -11.81 -6.04 -16.35
C ILE A 67 -10.75 -5.75 -15.28
N VAL A 68 -10.76 -6.49 -14.17
CA VAL A 68 -9.74 -6.34 -13.11
C VAL A 68 -8.39 -6.84 -13.59
N ASP A 69 -8.35 -7.90 -14.38
CA ASP A 69 -7.13 -8.42 -15.01
C ASP A 69 -6.50 -7.39 -15.95
N LYS A 70 -7.33 -6.69 -16.75
CA LYS A 70 -6.85 -5.56 -17.57
C LYS A 70 -6.25 -4.44 -16.72
N MET A 71 -6.89 -4.10 -15.59
CA MET A 71 -6.40 -3.07 -14.68
C MET A 71 -5.07 -3.47 -14.01
N GLU A 72 -4.98 -4.70 -13.49
CA GLU A 72 -3.78 -5.20 -12.84
C GLU A 72 -2.62 -5.34 -13.85
N ALA A 73 -2.87 -5.88 -15.04
CA ALA A 73 -1.85 -5.98 -16.09
C ALA A 73 -1.35 -4.60 -16.54
N LEU A 74 -2.24 -3.62 -16.70
CA LEU A 74 -1.86 -2.24 -17.03
C LEU A 74 -1.03 -1.61 -15.90
N CYS A 75 -1.38 -1.85 -14.64
CA CYS A 75 -0.64 -1.37 -13.48
C CYS A 75 0.79 -1.94 -13.46
N LYS A 76 0.93 -3.26 -13.63
CA LYS A 76 2.24 -3.94 -13.70
C LYS A 76 3.10 -3.38 -14.84
N LYS A 77 2.54 -3.27 -16.05
CA LYS A 77 3.23 -2.69 -17.21
C LYS A 77 3.71 -1.26 -16.95
N ARG A 78 2.85 -0.42 -16.38
CA ARG A 78 3.20 0.98 -16.07
C ARG A 78 4.24 1.09 -14.96
N ALA A 79 4.22 0.20 -13.97
CA ALA A 79 5.22 0.17 -12.91
C ALA A 79 6.60 -0.15 -13.47
N LEU A 80 6.73 -1.20 -14.31
CA LEU A 80 8.00 -1.52 -14.97
C LEU A 80 8.50 -0.37 -15.85
N ALA A 81 7.61 0.21 -16.68
CA ALA A 81 7.95 1.34 -17.54
C ALA A 81 8.39 2.59 -16.76
N LEU A 82 7.77 2.87 -15.61
CA LEU A 82 8.11 4.01 -14.75
C LEU A 82 9.56 3.92 -14.23
N PHE A 83 10.03 2.72 -13.93
CA PHE A 83 11.40 2.47 -13.47
C PHE A 83 12.37 2.07 -14.60
N GLY A 84 11.92 2.08 -15.87
CA GLY A 84 12.75 1.73 -17.02
C GLY A 84 13.22 0.28 -17.03
N LEU A 85 12.42 -0.64 -16.49
CA LEU A 85 12.78 -2.05 -16.33
C LEU A 85 12.28 -2.91 -17.51
N ASP A 86 13.12 -3.84 -17.97
CA ASP A 86 12.76 -4.84 -18.97
C ASP A 86 11.88 -5.93 -18.35
N GLU A 87 10.74 -6.23 -18.97
CA GLU A 87 9.79 -7.24 -18.50
C GLU A 87 10.31 -8.69 -18.59
N SER A 88 11.35 -8.92 -19.38
CA SER A 88 12.02 -10.23 -19.46
C SER A 88 12.96 -10.49 -18.29
N GLU A 89 13.44 -9.44 -17.62
CA GLU A 89 14.33 -9.53 -16.45
C GLU A 89 13.60 -9.24 -15.13
N TRP A 90 12.60 -8.36 -15.16
CA TRP A 90 11.93 -7.86 -13.96
C TRP A 90 10.44 -8.19 -13.95
N GLY A 91 10.02 -8.78 -12.83
CA GLY A 91 8.61 -8.89 -12.46
C GLY A 91 8.20 -7.84 -11.44
N VAL A 92 6.89 -7.58 -11.32
CA VAL A 92 6.35 -6.69 -10.29
C VAL A 92 5.05 -7.26 -9.71
N ASN A 93 4.93 -7.19 -8.39
CA ASN A 93 3.69 -7.45 -7.68
C ASN A 93 3.11 -6.13 -7.16
N VAL A 94 1.87 -5.82 -7.57
CA VAL A 94 1.16 -4.57 -7.24
C VAL A 94 0.02 -4.78 -6.23
N GLN A 95 -0.03 -5.94 -5.58
CA GLN A 95 -1.07 -6.32 -4.62
C GLN A 95 -0.79 -6.04 -3.13
N PRO A 96 0.46 -5.80 -2.65
CA PRO A 96 0.66 -5.47 -1.23
C PRO A 96 -0.13 -4.23 -0.81
N TYR A 97 -0.86 -4.33 0.30
CA TYR A 97 -1.77 -3.28 0.77
C TYR A 97 -1.07 -1.99 1.22
N SER A 98 0.20 -2.07 1.62
CA SER A 98 1.03 -0.95 2.04
C SER A 98 2.51 -1.39 2.08
N GLY A 99 3.42 -0.47 2.38
CA GLY A 99 4.87 -0.75 2.45
C GLY A 99 5.24 -1.78 3.51
N SER A 100 4.63 -1.72 4.70
CA SER A 100 4.97 -2.65 5.79
C SER A 100 4.63 -4.12 5.47
N PRO A 101 3.43 -4.46 4.97
CA PRO A 101 3.14 -5.81 4.47
C PRO A 101 3.97 -6.23 3.27
N ALA A 102 4.38 -5.30 2.40
CA ALA A 102 5.25 -5.61 1.26
C ALA A 102 6.62 -6.14 1.72
N ASN A 103 7.27 -5.44 2.66
CA ASN A 103 8.53 -5.89 3.25
C ASN A 103 8.35 -7.24 3.95
N PHE A 104 7.26 -7.41 4.71
CA PHE A 104 6.98 -8.66 5.39
C PHE A 104 6.84 -9.84 4.42
N ALA A 105 6.12 -9.66 3.31
CA ALA A 105 5.94 -10.69 2.28
C ALA A 105 7.28 -11.12 1.65
N ILE A 106 8.20 -10.18 1.40
CA ILE A 106 9.54 -10.47 0.90
C ILE A 106 10.31 -11.34 1.89
N TYR A 107 10.32 -10.97 3.17
CA TYR A 107 11.02 -11.75 4.19
C TYR A 107 10.43 -13.15 4.37
N THR A 108 9.10 -13.26 4.37
CA THR A 108 8.43 -14.57 4.40
C THR A 108 8.83 -15.44 3.21
N GLY A 109 8.93 -14.87 2.00
CA GLY A 109 9.25 -15.61 0.78
C GLY A 109 10.74 -15.98 0.63
N LEU A 110 11.66 -15.14 1.10
CA LEU A 110 13.10 -15.31 0.85
C LEU A 110 13.92 -15.72 2.08
N VAL A 111 13.55 -15.25 3.27
CA VAL A 111 14.36 -15.40 4.49
C VAL A 111 13.87 -16.56 5.34
N GLY A 112 12.55 -16.79 5.38
CA GLY A 112 11.94 -17.83 6.19
C GLY A 112 11.93 -17.53 7.69
N LEU A 113 11.39 -18.47 8.46
CA LEU A 113 11.26 -18.30 9.91
C LEU A 113 12.64 -18.28 10.59
N HIS A 114 12.86 -17.33 11.49
CA HIS A 114 14.12 -17.12 12.23
C HIS A 114 15.36 -16.79 11.38
N GLY A 115 15.21 -16.58 10.08
CA GLY A 115 16.28 -16.05 9.26
C GLY A 115 16.72 -14.66 9.75
N ARG A 116 17.97 -14.32 9.44
CA ARG A 116 18.61 -13.09 9.92
C ARG A 116 18.49 -12.01 8.87
N ILE A 117 18.17 -10.80 9.32
CA ILE A 117 18.05 -9.61 8.48
C ILE A 117 18.92 -8.53 9.13
N MET A 118 19.59 -7.75 8.29
CA MET A 118 20.33 -6.57 8.70
C MET A 118 19.67 -5.35 8.02
N GLY A 119 19.38 -4.33 8.80
CA GLY A 119 18.81 -3.07 8.35
C GLY A 119 19.39 -1.92 9.14
N LEU A 120 19.15 -0.69 8.67
CA LEU A 120 19.53 0.52 9.39
C LEU A 120 18.73 0.61 10.70
N ASP A 121 19.39 0.96 11.82
CA ASP A 121 18.74 1.09 13.12
C ASP A 121 17.75 2.26 13.12
N LEU A 122 16.68 2.15 13.92
CA LEU A 122 15.58 3.11 13.93
C LEU A 122 16.02 4.53 14.35
N PRO A 123 16.85 4.74 15.39
CA PRO A 123 17.36 6.06 15.74
C PRO A 123 18.28 6.67 14.67
N ASP A 124 18.89 5.83 13.83
CA ASP A 124 19.79 6.25 12.75
C ASP A 124 19.05 6.52 11.43
N GLY A 125 17.70 6.55 11.46
CA GLY A 125 16.86 6.81 10.28
C GLY A 125 16.33 5.55 9.60
N GLY A 126 16.43 4.39 10.26
CA GLY A 126 15.78 3.15 9.84
C GLY A 126 14.24 3.24 9.87
N HIS A 127 13.58 2.18 9.42
CA HIS A 127 12.13 2.04 9.49
C HIS A 127 11.78 0.80 10.32
N LEU A 128 10.64 0.83 11.02
CA LEU A 128 10.20 -0.26 11.92
C LEU A 128 10.21 -1.64 11.26
N THR A 129 9.90 -1.71 9.96
CA THR A 129 9.85 -2.97 9.20
C THR A 129 11.23 -3.52 8.82
N HIS A 130 12.32 -2.80 9.12
CA HIS A 130 13.68 -3.29 8.92
C HIS A 130 14.22 -4.07 10.13
N GLY A 131 13.42 -4.15 11.20
CA GLY A 131 13.74 -4.87 12.44
C GLY A 131 13.97 -3.89 13.59
N TYR A 132 13.12 -3.96 14.61
CA TYR A 132 13.29 -3.18 15.83
C TYR A 132 12.96 -4.01 17.07
N GLN A 133 13.81 -3.92 18.08
CA GLN A 133 13.58 -4.52 19.40
C GLN A 133 13.64 -3.40 20.44
N ALA A 134 12.53 -3.18 21.15
CA ALA A 134 12.50 -2.19 22.21
C ALA A 134 13.46 -2.59 23.34
N ALA A 135 13.97 -1.59 24.08
CA ALA A 135 14.88 -1.79 25.21
C ALA A 135 14.33 -2.75 26.29
N SER A 136 13.00 -2.91 26.39
CA SER A 136 12.33 -3.90 27.26
C SER A 136 12.49 -5.35 26.78
N GLY A 137 13.21 -5.59 25.70
CA GLY A 137 13.31 -6.89 25.03
C GLY A 137 12.10 -7.22 24.15
N ARG A 138 11.06 -6.37 24.12
CA ARG A 138 9.88 -6.57 23.27
C ARG A 138 10.25 -6.39 21.80
N LYS A 139 10.12 -7.46 21.02
CA LYS A 139 10.33 -7.43 19.57
C LYS A 139 9.13 -6.77 18.90
N VAL A 140 9.38 -5.70 18.15
CA VAL A 140 8.39 -5.04 17.29
C VAL A 140 8.71 -5.48 15.86
N GLY A 141 8.48 -6.77 15.60
CA GLY A 141 8.84 -7.42 14.35
C GLY A 141 8.96 -8.94 14.50
N VAL A 142 8.80 -9.66 13.40
CA VAL A 142 8.85 -11.13 13.37
C VAL A 142 10.30 -11.66 13.26
N PHE A 143 11.25 -10.78 12.94
CA PHE A 143 12.63 -11.14 12.62
C PHE A 143 13.61 -10.70 13.70
N ARG A 144 14.75 -11.40 13.76
CA ARG A 144 15.85 -11.05 14.65
C ARG A 144 16.74 -10.03 13.92
N CYS A 145 16.70 -8.78 14.37
CA CYS A 145 17.71 -7.80 13.99
C CYS A 145 19.05 -8.26 14.57
N LEU A 146 20.11 -8.16 13.76
CA LEU A 146 21.49 -8.44 14.17
C LEU A 146 22.02 -7.35 15.09
#